data_AF-A0A150WF08-F1
#
_entry.id   AF-A0A150WF08-F1
#
_cell.length_a   1.000
_cell.length_b   1.000
_cell.length_c   1.000
_cell.angle_alpha   90.00
_cell.angle_beta   90.00
_cell.angle_gamma   90.00
#
_symmetry.space_group_name_H-M   'P 1'
#
loop_
_entity.id
_entity.type
_entity.pdbx_description
1 polymer ?
#
loop_
_entity_poly.entity_id
_entity_poly.type
_entity_poly.pdbx_seq_one_letter_code
_entity_poly.pdbx_strand_id
1 'polypeptide(L)'
;MNYHVELFQSLLNDFLQGESALLTLEGDILAIRGTNPVTYGTLPTAASTATKYLQLQEGDIAILNDPYSGGSLLGEMTFVMAVSEDLIWVTRRPMETKVKISKSVEEEGIRIPPTPLRQKNQLNELILDAIQAHPACPPYFKEWLKTQCQDLTEKAQKLIEAIELSGFTITGELIEDYLELSKNAAWQKINERSSGETRVDVVLDSGELLRVSMDIHDGKITLDFGGTSSAKTVSLTESATLGACFYTLARFYGFEQIANSGSFSVLQLTKPSGCWLVGKYPAPTYKGMTCGVAAIETALDMALSQIHQKGERALDSRCSLRFDLKNDSKNKVLTLHGGSGATPSEAGASAHTKAFSIEQLERDFPVKVQRIDHRQSTGGKGKNPGGRGLIMKFEIKEAVEGVWMTDLTLHRPRISKNCTHGDAGEILIERQGETKNLPVLGTQQFAPGDIVTLCSGSGGGYGKE
;
A
#
# COMPACT_ATOMS: atom_id res chain seq x y z
N MET A 1 25.26 6.62 23.33
CA MET A 1 24.25 5.68 22.82
C MET A 1 24.56 4.31 23.40
N ASN A 2 23.56 3.60 23.92
CA ASN A 2 23.75 2.30 24.58
C ASN A 2 24.04 1.23 23.50
N TYR A 3 25.14 0.47 23.65
CA TYR A 3 25.55 -0.58 22.72
C TYR A 3 24.43 -1.60 22.45
N HIS A 4 23.62 -1.90 23.46
CA HIS A 4 22.51 -2.84 23.33
C HIS A 4 21.38 -2.30 22.43
N VAL A 5 21.14 -0.99 22.42
CA VAL A 5 20.12 -0.36 21.55
C VAL A 5 20.53 -0.46 20.08
N GLU A 6 21.81 -0.22 19.78
CA GLU A 6 22.34 -0.35 18.41
C GLU A 6 22.26 -1.80 17.92
N LEU A 7 22.62 -2.75 18.77
CA LEU A 7 22.59 -4.17 18.42
C LEU A 7 21.15 -4.67 18.23
N PHE A 8 20.22 -4.22 19.09
CA PHE A 8 18.80 -4.51 18.93
C PHE A 8 18.23 -3.93 17.64
N GLN A 9 18.54 -2.68 17.31
CA GLN A 9 18.13 -2.06 16.06
C GLN A 9 18.68 -2.82 14.84
N SER A 10 19.95 -3.22 14.86
CA SER A 10 20.57 -4.00 13.78
C SER A 10 19.87 -5.34 13.59
N LEU A 11 19.61 -6.06 14.69
CA LEU A 11 18.91 -7.34 14.67
C LEU A 11 17.53 -7.22 13.99
N LEU A 12 16.75 -6.21 14.38
CA LEU A 12 15.42 -5.98 13.81
C LEU A 12 15.48 -5.64 12.31
N ASN A 13 16.48 -4.88 11.87
CA ASN A 13 16.70 -4.55 10.46
C ASN A 13 17.00 -5.77 9.60
N ASP A 14 17.76 -6.73 10.13
CA ASP A 14 18.18 -7.91 9.39
C ASP A 14 17.05 -8.95 9.28
N PHE A 15 16.26 -9.11 10.35
CA PHE A 15 15.21 -10.13 10.45
C PHE A 15 13.87 -9.73 9.82
N LEU A 16 13.47 -8.46 9.93
CA LEU A 16 12.19 -8.01 9.38
C LEU A 16 12.34 -7.67 7.90
N GLN A 17 11.81 -8.54 7.05
CA GLN A 17 11.80 -8.39 5.60
C GLN A 17 10.39 -8.54 5.03
N GLY A 18 10.13 -7.82 3.93
CA GLY A 18 8.81 -7.78 3.31
C GLY A 18 7.78 -7.08 4.20
N GLU A 19 6.52 -7.53 4.10
CA GLU A 19 5.42 -6.99 4.90
C GLU A 19 5.40 -7.69 6.28
N SER A 20 6.10 -7.11 7.26
CA SER A 20 6.26 -7.70 8.59
C SER A 20 6.44 -6.67 9.70
N ALA A 21 5.99 -7.00 10.90
CA ALA A 21 6.19 -6.21 12.10
C ALA A 21 6.48 -7.10 13.31
N LEU A 22 7.30 -6.60 14.24
CA LEU A 22 7.49 -7.16 15.57
C LEU A 22 6.94 -6.18 16.59
N LEU A 23 6.12 -6.67 17.51
CA LEU A 23 5.46 -5.90 18.54
C LEU A 23 5.61 -6.56 19.91
N THR A 24 5.45 -5.79 20.98
CA THR A 24 5.18 -6.35 22.31
C THR A 24 3.72 -6.80 22.44
N LEU A 25 3.40 -7.64 23.43
CA LEU A 25 2.01 -8.00 23.76
C LEU A 25 1.16 -6.78 24.12
N GLU A 26 1.76 -5.75 24.74
CA GLU A 26 1.10 -4.49 25.11
C GLU A 26 0.77 -3.62 23.89
N GLY A 27 1.33 -3.95 22.73
CA GLY A 27 1.05 -3.30 21.45
C GLY A 27 2.10 -2.29 21.01
N ASP A 28 3.25 -2.21 21.69
CA ASP A 28 4.36 -1.38 21.22
C ASP A 28 4.98 -1.98 19.97
N ILE A 29 4.99 -1.20 18.88
CA ILE A 29 5.64 -1.57 17.64
C ILE A 29 7.14 -1.41 17.86
N LEU A 30 7.87 -2.52 17.90
CA LEU A 30 9.33 -2.51 18.01
C LEU A 30 9.94 -2.21 16.64
N ALA A 31 9.45 -2.85 15.58
CA ALA A 31 9.82 -2.49 14.22
C ALA A 31 8.76 -2.94 13.22
N ILE A 32 8.61 -2.16 12.15
CA ILE A 32 7.71 -2.48 11.04
C ILE A 32 8.37 -2.21 9.69
N ARG A 33 8.20 -3.13 8.75
CA ARG A 33 8.71 -3.06 7.39
C ARG A 33 7.59 -3.38 6.41
N GLY A 34 7.58 -2.64 5.30
CA GLY A 34 6.59 -2.82 4.25
C GLY A 34 6.91 -1.95 3.05
N THR A 35 6.54 -2.44 1.88
CA THR A 35 6.56 -1.71 0.62
C THR A 35 5.21 -1.06 0.32
N ASN A 36 4.13 -1.60 0.90
CA ASN A 36 2.80 -1.03 0.80
C ASN A 36 2.58 0.02 1.90
N PRO A 37 2.21 1.28 1.55
CA PRO A 37 2.02 2.35 2.54
C PRO A 37 1.11 1.98 3.72
N VAL A 38 0.03 1.25 3.45
CA VAL A 38 -0.99 0.89 4.46
C VAL A 38 -0.48 -0.06 5.55
N THR A 39 0.62 -0.77 5.28
CA THR A 39 1.22 -1.76 6.20
C THR A 39 1.51 -1.16 7.56
N TYR A 40 2.02 0.08 7.56
CA TYR A 40 2.47 0.80 8.75
C TYR A 40 1.36 1.02 9.79
N GLY A 41 0.09 1.04 9.40
CA GLY A 41 -1.03 1.09 10.35
C GLY A 41 -1.82 -0.22 10.45
N THR A 42 -1.89 -1.00 9.37
CA THR A 42 -2.71 -2.21 9.31
C THR A 42 -2.11 -3.39 10.08
N LEU A 43 -0.80 -3.67 9.99
CA LEU A 43 -0.20 -4.79 10.75
C LEU A 43 -0.26 -4.60 12.27
N PRO A 44 0.04 -3.42 12.84
CA PRO A 44 -0.11 -3.20 14.28
C PRO A 44 -1.55 -3.35 14.74
N THR A 45 -2.50 -2.85 13.94
CA THR A 45 -3.93 -3.01 14.21
C THR A 45 -4.33 -4.49 14.17
N ALA A 46 -3.79 -5.27 13.23
CA ALA A 46 -4.03 -6.71 13.14
C ALA A 46 -3.52 -7.45 14.39
N ALA A 47 -2.31 -7.14 14.85
CA ALA A 47 -1.75 -7.69 16.08
C ALA A 47 -2.65 -7.37 17.29
N SER A 48 -2.90 -6.09 17.54
CA SER A 48 -3.69 -5.61 18.68
C SER A 48 -5.11 -6.17 18.68
N THR A 49 -5.73 -6.27 17.50
CA THR A 49 -7.07 -6.82 17.37
C THR A 49 -7.06 -8.32 17.64
N ALA A 50 -6.10 -9.07 17.07
CA ALA A 50 -5.99 -10.50 17.29
C ALA A 50 -5.72 -10.86 18.76
N THR A 51 -4.81 -10.18 19.44
CA THR A 51 -4.48 -10.45 20.86
C THR A 51 -5.60 -10.06 21.81
N LYS A 52 -6.40 -9.04 21.44
CA LYS A 52 -7.59 -8.66 22.21
C LYS A 52 -8.68 -9.73 22.14
N TYR A 53 -8.87 -10.37 20.99
CA TYR A 53 -9.91 -11.38 20.79
C TYR A 53 -9.44 -12.80 21.11
N LEU A 54 -8.15 -13.07 21.00
CA LEU A 54 -7.53 -14.38 21.17
C LEU A 54 -6.44 -14.27 22.22
N GLN A 55 -6.52 -15.10 23.26
CA GLN A 55 -5.46 -15.25 24.25
C GLN A 55 -4.35 -16.12 23.65
N LEU A 56 -3.48 -15.51 22.83
CA LEU A 56 -2.37 -16.20 22.18
C LEU A 56 -1.29 -16.54 23.22
N GLN A 57 -0.88 -17.80 23.24
CA GLN A 57 0.30 -18.27 23.98
C GLN A 57 1.49 -18.40 23.03
N GLU A 58 2.71 -18.52 23.57
CA GLU A 58 3.90 -18.78 22.77
C GLU A 58 3.67 -19.95 21.79
N GLY A 59 3.96 -19.71 20.51
CA GLY A 59 3.75 -20.66 19.43
C GLY A 59 2.35 -20.61 18.80
N ASP A 60 1.37 -19.95 19.40
CA ASP A 60 0.04 -19.80 18.80
C ASP A 60 0.09 -18.89 17.56
N ILE A 61 -0.75 -19.19 16.57
CA ILE A 61 -0.87 -18.41 15.34
C ILE A 61 -2.35 -18.09 15.10
N ALA A 62 -2.66 -16.81 14.94
CA ALA A 62 -3.93 -16.33 14.42
C ALA A 62 -3.80 -15.90 12.95
N ILE A 63 -4.91 -15.96 12.22
CA ILE A 63 -5.02 -15.38 10.88
C ILE A 63 -6.17 -14.39 10.78
N LEU A 64 -6.01 -13.42 9.91
CA LEU A 64 -7.06 -12.51 9.47
C LEU A 64 -6.73 -11.89 8.11
N ASN A 65 -7.76 -11.46 7.40
CA ASN A 65 -7.65 -10.50 6.30
C ASN A 65 -8.74 -9.42 6.38
N ASP A 66 -9.60 -9.47 7.40
CA ASP A 66 -10.67 -8.51 7.63
C ASP A 66 -10.13 -7.07 7.74
N PRO A 67 -10.46 -6.16 6.80
CA PRO A 67 -9.88 -4.81 6.77
C PRO A 67 -10.16 -4.03 8.05
N TYR A 68 -11.35 -4.20 8.64
CA TYR A 68 -11.75 -3.50 9.86
C TYR A 68 -11.07 -4.04 11.12
N SER A 69 -10.37 -5.17 11.01
CA SER A 69 -9.56 -5.79 12.05
C SER A 69 -8.05 -5.66 11.78
N GLY A 70 -7.62 -4.79 10.85
CA GLY A 70 -6.21 -4.60 10.48
C GLY A 70 -5.75 -5.36 9.24
N GLY A 71 -6.66 -5.99 8.51
CA GLY A 71 -6.40 -6.44 7.15
C GLY A 71 -6.15 -5.28 6.18
N SER A 72 -5.56 -5.57 5.04
CA SER A 72 -5.37 -4.64 3.92
C SER A 72 -6.44 -4.90 2.85
N LEU A 73 -6.14 -5.82 1.92
CA LEU A 73 -7.05 -6.31 0.90
C LEU A 73 -7.46 -7.74 1.25
N LEU A 74 -8.67 -8.16 0.89
CA LEU A 74 -9.11 -9.54 1.12
C LEU A 74 -8.26 -10.58 0.37
N GLY A 75 -7.56 -10.15 -0.68
CA GLY A 75 -6.57 -10.95 -1.40
C GLY A 75 -5.25 -11.19 -0.65
N GLU A 76 -5.08 -10.65 0.57
CA GLU A 76 -3.85 -10.79 1.37
C GLU A 76 -4.16 -11.32 2.77
N MET A 77 -3.44 -12.34 3.21
CA MET A 77 -3.59 -12.94 4.55
C MET A 77 -2.56 -12.40 5.51
N THR A 78 -3.00 -11.99 6.68
CA THR A 78 -2.16 -11.53 7.78
C THR A 78 -2.11 -12.62 8.86
N PHE A 79 -0.89 -13.03 9.20
CA PHE A 79 -0.60 -14.01 10.25
C PHE A 79 -0.05 -13.26 11.46
N VAL A 80 -0.58 -13.58 12.64
CA VAL A 80 -0.17 -13.03 13.93
C VAL A 80 0.30 -14.19 14.79
N MET A 81 1.59 -14.27 15.08
CA MET A 81 2.20 -15.32 15.90
C MET A 81 2.74 -14.73 17.20
N ALA A 82 2.39 -15.31 18.33
CA ALA A 82 3.10 -15.05 19.58
C ALA A 82 4.42 -15.82 19.54
N VAL A 83 5.55 -15.12 19.46
CA VAL A 83 6.88 -15.73 19.34
C VAL A 83 7.52 -15.96 20.71
N SER A 84 7.09 -15.23 21.73
CA SER A 84 7.39 -15.48 23.14
C SER A 84 6.19 -15.02 23.99
N GLU A 85 6.33 -15.09 25.32
CA GLU A 85 5.35 -14.50 26.25
C GLU A 85 5.21 -12.98 26.12
N ASP A 86 6.18 -12.28 25.52
CA ASP A 86 6.18 -10.82 25.44
C ASP A 86 6.11 -10.28 24.01
N LEU A 87 6.33 -11.12 23.00
CA LEU A 87 6.55 -10.68 21.62
C LEU A 87 5.57 -11.30 20.62
N ILE A 88 5.16 -10.48 19.66
CA ILE A 88 4.28 -10.85 18.55
C ILE A 88 4.96 -10.53 17.24
N TRP A 89 5.03 -11.53 16.38
CA TRP A 89 5.38 -11.36 14.97
C TRP A 89 4.11 -11.31 14.13
N VAL A 90 3.93 -10.22 13.38
CA VAL A 90 2.89 -10.10 12.36
C VAL A 90 3.51 -10.11 10.96
N THR A 91 2.98 -10.90 10.04
CA THR A 91 3.39 -10.86 8.63
C THR A 91 2.22 -10.99 7.69
N ARG A 92 2.33 -10.37 6.51
CA ARG A 92 1.33 -10.46 5.46
C ARG A 92 1.85 -11.23 4.25
N ARG A 93 0.96 -12.00 3.64
CA ARG A 93 1.22 -12.82 2.46
C ARG A 93 0.12 -12.63 1.43
N PRO A 94 0.45 -12.35 0.16
CA PRO A 94 -0.55 -12.33 -0.89
C PRO A 94 -1.11 -13.74 -1.07
N MET A 95 -2.44 -13.86 -1.08
CA MET A 95 -3.18 -15.07 -1.43
C MET A 95 -3.59 -15.01 -2.91
N GLU A 96 -4.24 -13.92 -3.31
CA GLU A 96 -4.74 -13.74 -4.67
C GLU A 96 -4.82 -12.25 -5.01
N THR A 97 -4.39 -11.88 -6.22
CA THR A 97 -4.47 -10.50 -6.71
C THR A 97 -5.55 -10.41 -7.78
N LYS A 98 -6.62 -9.66 -7.52
CA LYS A 98 -7.71 -9.36 -8.46
C LYS A 98 -8.02 -7.87 -8.46
N VAL A 99 -8.57 -7.35 -9.55
CA VAL A 99 -9.19 -6.01 -9.53
C VAL A 99 -10.66 -6.15 -9.14
N LYS A 100 -11.10 -5.37 -8.14
CA LYS A 100 -12.47 -5.41 -7.63
C LYS A 100 -13.14 -4.06 -7.76
N ILE A 101 -14.30 -4.07 -8.40
CA ILE A 101 -15.25 -2.95 -8.41
C ILE A 101 -16.45 -3.43 -7.61
N SER A 102 -16.52 -2.99 -6.37
CA SER A 102 -17.43 -3.51 -5.34
C SER A 102 -18.29 -2.39 -4.76
N LYS A 103 -19.52 -2.73 -4.38
CA LYS A 103 -20.41 -1.87 -3.57
C LYS A 103 -20.33 -2.20 -2.09
N SER A 104 -19.84 -3.39 -1.74
CA SER A 104 -19.60 -3.82 -0.37
C SER A 104 -18.37 -4.72 -0.29
N VAL A 105 -17.80 -4.82 0.91
CA VAL A 105 -16.60 -5.64 1.15
C VAL A 105 -16.84 -7.13 0.87
N GLU A 106 -18.08 -7.61 0.97
CA GLU A 106 -18.45 -9.01 0.70
C GLU A 106 -18.28 -9.40 -0.78
N GLU A 107 -18.34 -8.43 -1.70
CA GLU A 107 -18.09 -8.66 -3.13
C GLU A 107 -16.58 -8.77 -3.44
N GLU A 108 -15.72 -8.36 -2.51
CA GLU A 108 -14.27 -8.32 -2.69
C GLU A 108 -13.61 -9.68 -2.50
N GLY A 109 -14.21 -10.59 -1.72
CA GLY A 109 -13.66 -11.93 -1.48
C GLY A 109 -14.05 -12.54 -0.14
N ILE A 110 -13.33 -13.59 0.26
CA ILE A 110 -13.47 -14.20 1.58
C ILE A 110 -12.95 -13.27 2.67
N ARG A 111 -13.76 -13.00 3.69
CA ARG A 111 -13.39 -12.16 4.83
C ARG A 111 -13.26 -13.02 6.08
N ILE A 112 -12.05 -13.08 6.61
CA ILE A 112 -11.64 -13.86 7.79
C ILE A 112 -11.32 -12.86 8.91
N PRO A 113 -12.18 -12.76 9.95
CA PRO A 113 -11.86 -12.00 11.16
C PRO A 113 -10.72 -12.70 11.93
N PRO A 114 -10.18 -12.11 13.01
CA PRO A 114 -9.18 -12.78 13.84
C PRO A 114 -9.62 -14.20 14.25
N THR A 115 -8.90 -15.19 13.74
CA THR A 115 -9.27 -16.60 13.82
C THR A 115 -8.06 -17.44 14.27
N PRO A 116 -8.18 -18.33 15.26
CA PRO A 116 -7.06 -19.13 15.76
C PRO A 116 -6.71 -20.24 14.74
N LEU A 117 -5.56 -20.11 14.08
CA LEU A 117 -5.09 -21.09 13.10
C LEU A 117 -4.28 -22.22 13.73
N ARG A 118 -3.46 -21.90 14.74
CA ARG A 118 -2.71 -22.86 15.56
C ARG A 118 -2.83 -22.49 17.03
N GLN A 119 -3.14 -23.48 17.87
CA GLN A 119 -3.17 -23.33 19.32
C GLN A 119 -2.44 -24.50 19.98
N LYS A 120 -1.58 -24.25 20.97
CA LYS A 120 -0.82 -25.29 21.69
C LYS A 120 -0.06 -26.22 20.73
N ASN A 121 0.60 -25.62 19.74
CA ASN A 121 1.31 -26.32 18.67
C ASN A 121 0.46 -27.26 17.79
N GLN A 122 -0.86 -27.16 17.82
CA GLN A 122 -1.78 -27.94 16.98
C GLN A 122 -2.55 -27.03 16.03
N LEU A 123 -2.53 -27.36 14.73
CA LEU A 123 -3.33 -26.68 13.73
C LEU A 123 -4.81 -26.96 13.96
N ASN A 124 -5.65 -25.94 13.77
CA ASN A 124 -7.09 -26.09 13.85
C ASN A 124 -7.64 -26.60 12.51
N GLU A 125 -7.64 -27.93 12.34
CA GLU A 125 -8.11 -28.58 11.10
C GLU A 125 -9.57 -28.26 10.79
N LEU A 126 -10.43 -28.13 11.80
CA LEU A 126 -11.84 -27.77 11.62
C LEU A 126 -12.00 -26.38 10.99
N ILE A 127 -11.24 -25.40 11.49
CA ILE A 127 -11.23 -24.04 10.94
C ILE A 127 -10.66 -24.04 9.51
N LEU A 128 -9.57 -24.75 9.27
CA LEU A 128 -8.98 -24.89 7.94
C LEU A 128 -9.98 -25.48 6.94
N ASP A 129 -10.69 -26.54 7.32
CA ASP A 129 -11.69 -27.18 6.47
C ASP A 129 -12.89 -26.26 6.22
N ALA A 130 -13.34 -25.52 7.24
CA ALA A 130 -14.42 -24.55 7.10
C ALA A 130 -14.05 -23.40 6.15
N ILE A 131 -12.83 -22.88 6.24
CA ILE A 131 -12.32 -21.85 5.33
C ILE A 131 -12.23 -22.38 3.91
N GLN A 132 -11.66 -23.58 3.72
CA GLN A 132 -11.49 -24.20 2.40
C GLN A 132 -12.83 -24.49 1.71
N ALA A 133 -13.89 -24.75 2.48
CA ALA A 133 -15.24 -24.97 1.97
C ALA A 133 -15.94 -23.69 1.47
N HIS A 134 -15.40 -22.50 1.77
CA HIS A 134 -16.00 -21.24 1.36
C HIS A 134 -15.92 -21.05 -0.18
N PRO A 135 -17.01 -20.66 -0.87
CA PRO A 135 -17.03 -20.59 -2.34
C PRO A 135 -16.01 -19.62 -2.97
N ALA A 136 -15.64 -18.57 -2.23
CA ALA A 136 -14.63 -17.59 -2.67
C ALA A 136 -13.19 -17.97 -2.27
N CYS A 137 -12.98 -19.12 -1.62
CA CYS A 137 -11.66 -19.60 -1.23
C CYS A 137 -10.92 -20.22 -2.43
N PRO A 138 -9.62 -19.90 -2.65
CA PRO A 138 -8.85 -20.53 -3.71
C PRO A 138 -8.70 -22.06 -3.53
N PRO A 139 -8.45 -22.81 -4.61
CA PRO A 139 -8.05 -24.22 -4.52
C PRO A 139 -6.75 -24.38 -3.71
N TYR A 140 -6.65 -25.48 -2.95
CA TYR A 140 -5.48 -25.82 -2.13
C TYR A 140 -5.06 -24.76 -1.10
N PHE A 141 -5.98 -23.90 -0.69
CA PHE A 141 -5.71 -22.84 0.27
C PHE A 141 -5.34 -23.39 1.65
N LYS A 142 -5.94 -24.50 2.06
CA LYS A 142 -5.59 -25.22 3.29
C LYS A 142 -4.12 -25.63 3.30
N GLU A 143 -3.64 -26.27 2.23
CA GLU A 143 -2.24 -26.68 2.09
C GLU A 143 -1.31 -25.46 2.09
N TRP A 144 -1.70 -24.40 1.39
CA TRP A 144 -0.95 -23.15 1.37
C TRP A 144 -0.82 -22.52 2.77
N LEU A 145 -1.91 -22.47 3.55
CA LEU A 145 -1.90 -21.98 4.94
C LEU A 145 -0.96 -22.81 5.82
N LYS A 146 -0.95 -24.14 5.67
CA LYS A 146 -0.03 -25.02 6.40
C LYS A 146 1.43 -24.68 6.11
N THR A 147 1.77 -24.46 4.83
CA THR A 147 3.12 -24.04 4.44
C THR A 147 3.48 -22.66 4.99
N GLN A 148 2.56 -21.69 4.98
CA GLN A 148 2.83 -20.36 5.57
C GLN A 148 3.06 -20.45 7.08
N CYS A 149 2.31 -21.29 7.81
CA CYS A 149 2.54 -21.52 9.23
C CYS A 149 3.92 -22.12 9.52
N GLN A 150 4.38 -23.06 8.69
CA GLN A 150 5.70 -23.67 8.82
C GLN A 150 6.81 -22.63 8.59
N ASP A 151 6.76 -21.88 7.49
CA ASP A 151 7.72 -20.79 7.19
C ASP A 151 7.79 -19.77 8.33
N LEU A 152 6.64 -19.35 8.85
CA LEU A 152 6.58 -18.39 9.96
C LEU A 152 7.19 -18.96 11.25
N THR A 153 6.93 -20.24 11.56
CA THR A 153 7.48 -20.91 12.75
C THR A 153 9.00 -21.01 12.66
N GLU A 154 9.54 -21.43 11.51
CA GLU A 154 10.99 -21.53 11.30
C GLU A 154 11.69 -20.16 11.41
N LYS A 155 11.06 -19.10 10.90
CA LYS A 155 11.58 -17.73 11.01
C LYS A 155 11.54 -17.20 12.44
N ALA A 156 10.46 -17.47 13.17
CA ALA A 156 10.35 -17.11 14.57
C ALA A 156 11.43 -17.79 15.42
N GLN A 157 11.67 -19.09 15.20
CA GLN A 157 12.73 -19.81 15.90
C GLN A 157 14.11 -19.19 15.65
N LYS A 158 14.45 -18.86 14.39
CA LYS A 158 15.72 -18.20 14.07
C LYS A 158 15.87 -16.83 14.71
N LEU A 159 14.78 -16.07 14.87
CA LEU A 159 14.81 -14.79 15.57
C LEU A 159 15.13 -15.01 17.05
N ILE A 160 14.49 -15.97 17.71
CA ILE A 160 14.75 -16.30 19.12
C ILE A 160 16.21 -16.74 19.29
N GLU A 161 16.71 -17.65 18.45
CA GLU A 161 18.11 -18.09 18.46
C GLU A 161 19.08 -16.91 18.29
N ALA A 162 18.77 -15.95 17.42
CA ALA A 162 19.60 -14.76 17.23
C ALA A 162 19.55 -13.80 18.42
N ILE A 163 18.39 -13.65 19.08
CA ILE A 163 18.27 -12.90 20.34
C ILE A 163 19.13 -13.57 21.42
N GLU A 164 19.06 -14.89 21.57
CA GLU A 164 19.88 -15.62 22.56
C GLU A 164 21.39 -15.48 22.30
N LEU A 165 21.82 -15.59 21.04
CA LEU A 165 23.22 -15.45 20.63
C LEU A 165 23.77 -14.03 20.77
N SER A 166 22.89 -13.03 20.76
CA SER A 166 23.28 -11.62 20.88
C SER A 166 23.84 -11.25 22.26
N GLY A 167 23.52 -12.05 23.29
CA GLY A 167 23.95 -11.84 24.67
C GLY A 167 23.26 -10.68 25.40
N PHE A 168 22.23 -10.05 24.82
CA PHE A 168 21.36 -9.09 25.53
C PHE A 168 19.96 -9.66 25.75
N THR A 169 19.28 -9.16 26.77
CA THR A 169 17.87 -9.47 27.06
C THR A 169 17.00 -8.32 26.60
N ILE A 170 15.88 -8.61 25.95
CA ILE A 170 14.86 -7.59 25.66
C ILE A 170 14.16 -7.26 26.98
N THR A 171 14.47 -6.08 27.53
CA THR A 171 13.84 -5.55 28.75
C THR A 171 12.95 -4.37 28.42
N GLY A 172 12.03 -4.01 29.31
CA GLY A 172 11.21 -2.80 29.17
C GLY A 172 12.08 -1.53 29.04
N GLU A 173 13.15 -1.42 29.82
CA GLU A 173 14.11 -0.30 29.74
C GLU A 173 14.80 -0.22 28.37
N LEU A 174 15.22 -1.36 27.81
CA LEU A 174 15.82 -1.40 26.47
C LEU A 174 14.81 -0.94 25.39
N ILE A 175 13.55 -1.37 25.50
CA ILE A 175 12.48 -0.98 24.59
C ILE A 175 12.23 0.52 24.68
N GLU A 176 12.07 1.07 25.89
CA GLU A 176 11.86 2.50 26.12
C GLU A 176 13.00 3.35 25.53
N ASP A 177 14.25 3.00 25.83
CA ASP A 177 15.44 3.66 25.28
C ASP A 177 15.45 3.63 23.74
N TYR A 178 15.11 2.49 23.14
CA TYR A 178 15.08 2.31 21.69
C TYR A 178 13.96 3.10 21.01
N LEU A 179 12.76 3.14 21.61
CA LEU A 179 11.64 3.93 21.12
C LEU A 179 11.94 5.43 21.24
N GLU A 180 12.51 5.88 22.36
CA GLU A 180 12.88 7.27 22.56
C GLU A 180 14.01 7.70 21.60
N LEU A 181 14.98 6.83 21.31
CA LEU A 181 15.99 7.06 20.27
C LEU A 181 15.34 7.30 18.90
N SER A 182 14.38 6.45 18.53
CA SER A 182 13.74 6.50 17.21
C SER A 182 12.82 7.72 17.06
N LYS A 183 12.13 8.09 18.15
CA LYS A 183 11.37 9.33 18.25
C LYS A 183 12.25 10.56 18.06
N ASN A 184 13.37 10.63 18.79
CA ASN A 184 14.30 11.76 18.70
C ASN A 184 14.94 11.87 17.31
N ALA A 185 15.27 10.74 16.68
CA ALA A 185 15.79 10.72 15.31
C ALA A 185 14.75 11.19 14.27
N ALA A 186 13.49 10.77 14.39
CA ALA A 186 12.41 11.24 13.53
C ALA A 186 12.13 12.74 13.76
N TRP A 187 12.04 13.17 15.02
CA TRP A 187 11.86 14.55 15.43
C TRP A 187 12.96 15.47 14.84
N GLN A 188 14.23 15.07 14.95
CA GLN A 188 15.36 15.83 14.44
C GLN A 188 15.27 16.00 12.92
N LYS A 189 15.01 14.90 12.18
CA LYS A 189 14.85 14.94 10.71
C LYS A 189 13.73 15.87 10.26
N ILE A 190 12.64 15.95 11.02
CA ILE A 190 11.51 16.85 10.74
C ILE A 190 11.91 18.29 11.03
N ASN A 191 12.44 18.55 12.24
CA ASN A 191 12.75 19.88 12.73
C ASN A 191 13.85 20.58 11.90
N GLU A 192 14.84 19.83 11.40
CA GLU A 192 15.92 20.37 10.57
C GLU A 192 15.45 20.92 9.21
N ARG A 193 14.32 20.42 8.68
CA ARG A 193 13.90 20.74 7.31
C ARG A 193 12.85 21.83 7.24
N SER A 194 11.91 21.93 8.19
CA SER A 194 10.84 22.93 8.09
C SER A 194 9.98 23.10 9.33
N SER A 195 9.37 24.28 9.43
CA SER A 195 8.09 24.50 10.11
C SER A 195 7.16 25.27 9.16
N GLY A 196 5.86 25.02 9.26
CA GLY A 196 4.85 25.74 8.48
C GLY A 196 3.51 25.05 8.43
N GLU A 197 2.52 25.79 7.93
CA GLU A 197 1.14 25.37 7.81
C GLU A 197 0.69 25.45 6.35
N THR A 198 -0.10 24.47 5.91
CA THR A 198 -0.76 24.52 4.61
C THR A 198 -2.06 23.73 4.61
N ARG A 199 -2.88 23.98 3.59
CA ARG A 199 -4.09 23.21 3.30
C ARG A 199 -4.14 22.88 1.82
N VAL A 200 -4.42 21.60 1.55
CA VAL A 200 -4.49 21.06 0.19
C VAL A 200 -5.77 20.26 0.00
N ASP A 201 -6.27 20.30 -1.23
CA ASP A 201 -7.44 19.56 -1.67
C ASP A 201 -7.05 18.66 -2.85
N VAL A 202 -7.48 17.40 -2.81
CA VAL A 202 -7.39 16.44 -3.92
C VAL A 202 -8.79 15.89 -4.15
N VAL A 203 -9.23 15.88 -5.40
CA VAL A 203 -10.56 15.37 -5.77
C VAL A 203 -10.35 14.10 -6.60
N LEU A 204 -10.95 12.99 -6.17
CA LEU A 204 -10.98 11.75 -6.94
C LEU A 204 -11.91 11.90 -8.14
N ASP A 205 -11.75 11.06 -9.16
CA ASP A 205 -12.55 11.10 -10.40
C ASP A 205 -14.05 10.86 -10.15
N SER A 206 -14.40 10.20 -9.04
CA SER A 206 -15.78 10.03 -8.56
C SER A 206 -16.34 11.24 -7.78
N GLY A 207 -15.57 12.32 -7.66
CA GLY A 207 -15.94 13.57 -7.01
C GLY A 207 -15.86 13.55 -5.48
N GLU A 208 -15.28 12.52 -4.88
CA GLU A 208 -14.93 12.51 -3.46
C GLU A 208 -13.75 13.45 -3.21
N LEU A 209 -13.93 14.38 -2.26
CA LEU A 209 -12.90 15.32 -1.82
C LEU A 209 -12.07 14.71 -0.68
N LEU A 210 -10.75 14.75 -0.85
CA LEU A 210 -9.75 14.69 0.20
C LEU A 210 -9.30 16.09 0.54
N ARG A 211 -9.34 16.44 1.82
CA ARG A 211 -8.81 17.70 2.32
C ARG A 211 -7.85 17.42 3.46
N VAL A 212 -6.68 18.04 3.40
CA VAL A 212 -5.66 17.91 4.44
C VAL A 212 -5.16 19.30 4.80
N SER A 213 -5.32 19.68 6.06
CA SER A 213 -4.56 20.75 6.69
C SER A 213 -3.35 20.11 7.37
N MET A 214 -2.14 20.53 7.00
CA MET A 214 -0.89 20.06 7.56
C MET A 214 -0.24 21.19 8.34
N ASP A 215 0.08 20.93 9.60
CA ASP A 215 0.88 21.80 10.45
C ASP A 215 2.16 21.05 10.87
N ILE A 216 3.30 21.71 10.69
CA ILE A 216 4.60 21.19 11.10
C ILE A 216 5.24 22.20 12.05
N HIS A 217 5.37 21.81 13.31
CA HIS A 217 5.93 22.65 14.34
C HIS A 217 6.69 21.80 15.36
N ASP A 218 7.88 22.28 15.77
CA ASP A 218 8.70 21.64 16.80
C ASP A 218 8.90 20.13 16.58
N GLY A 219 9.32 19.75 15.37
CA GLY A 219 9.57 18.36 14.97
C GLY A 219 8.34 17.43 15.01
N LYS A 220 7.13 17.97 15.13
CA LYS A 220 5.85 17.23 15.10
C LYS A 220 5.03 17.62 13.88
N ILE A 221 4.22 16.69 13.42
CA ILE A 221 3.33 16.85 12.26
C ILE A 221 1.91 16.57 12.69
N THR A 222 1.02 17.55 12.49
CA THR A 222 -0.41 17.40 12.68
C THR A 222 -1.11 17.41 11.33
N LEU A 223 -1.93 16.40 11.07
CA LEU A 223 -2.76 16.29 9.89
C LEU A 223 -4.24 16.35 10.29
N ASP A 224 -4.93 17.40 9.88
CA ASP A 224 -6.37 17.51 10.02
C ASP A 224 -7.09 17.29 8.69
N PHE A 225 -7.89 16.22 8.64
CA PHE A 225 -8.71 15.85 7.49
C PHE A 225 -10.10 16.51 7.50
N GLY A 226 -10.29 17.55 8.33
CA GLY A 226 -11.49 18.37 8.40
C GLY A 226 -12.02 18.81 7.02
N GLY A 227 -13.26 18.42 6.71
CA GLY A 227 -13.91 18.73 5.43
C GLY A 227 -13.67 17.71 4.31
N THR A 228 -12.95 16.60 4.58
CA THR A 228 -12.94 15.43 3.71
C THR A 228 -14.35 14.85 3.59
N SER A 229 -14.77 14.54 2.37
CA SER A 229 -16.15 14.11 2.08
C SER A 229 -16.47 12.70 2.61
N SER A 230 -17.77 12.37 2.68
CA SER A 230 -18.24 11.00 2.95
C SER A 230 -17.91 10.05 1.80
N ALA A 231 -17.82 8.75 2.13
CA ALA A 231 -17.60 7.70 1.13
C ALA A 231 -18.78 7.62 0.13
N LYS A 232 -18.46 7.51 -1.16
CA LYS A 232 -19.41 7.12 -2.20
C LYS A 232 -18.98 5.81 -2.87
N THR A 233 -17.72 5.76 -3.31
CA THR A 233 -17.11 4.62 -4.00
C THR A 233 -15.73 4.27 -3.44
N VAL A 234 -15.11 5.17 -2.68
CA VAL A 234 -13.80 5.00 -2.06
C VAL A 234 -14.00 4.90 -0.56
N SER A 235 -13.32 3.93 0.07
CA SER A 235 -13.28 3.85 1.54
C SER A 235 -11.97 3.21 2.01
N LEU A 236 -11.37 3.78 3.05
CA LEU A 236 -10.20 3.26 3.74
C LEU A 236 -10.55 3.04 5.20
N THR A 237 -9.98 2.01 5.80
CA THR A 237 -10.03 1.86 7.26
C THR A 237 -9.12 2.88 7.92
N GLU A 238 -9.38 3.16 9.19
CA GLU A 238 -8.59 4.09 9.98
C GLU A 238 -7.11 3.71 10.02
N SER A 239 -6.83 2.41 10.19
CA SER A 239 -5.48 1.85 10.18
C SER A 239 -4.77 2.02 8.85
N ALA A 240 -5.47 1.83 7.73
CA ALA A 240 -4.91 2.05 6.39
C ALA A 240 -4.61 3.53 6.13
N THR A 241 -5.50 4.44 6.58
CA THR A 241 -5.27 5.89 6.51
C THR A 241 -4.02 6.30 7.29
N LEU A 242 -3.89 5.84 8.55
CA LEU A 242 -2.72 6.11 9.37
C LEU A 242 -1.44 5.61 8.70
N GLY A 243 -1.44 4.37 8.21
CA GLY A 243 -0.29 3.78 7.52
C GLY A 243 0.13 4.59 6.29
N ALA A 244 -0.82 4.94 5.43
CA ALA A 244 -0.55 5.74 4.22
C ALA A 244 0.08 7.10 4.56
N CYS A 245 -0.43 7.78 5.60
CA CYS A 245 0.12 9.05 6.04
C CYS A 245 1.53 8.90 6.61
N PHE A 246 1.72 7.97 7.55
CA PHE A 246 3.02 7.72 8.17
C PHE A 246 4.07 7.35 7.13
N TYR A 247 3.77 6.40 6.24
CA TYR A 247 4.71 5.95 5.21
C TYR A 247 5.17 7.11 4.31
N THR A 248 4.23 7.95 3.86
CA THR A 248 4.55 9.07 2.98
C THR A 248 5.48 10.07 3.67
N LEU A 249 5.18 10.42 4.92
CA LEU A 249 6.00 11.33 5.71
C LEU A 249 7.38 10.72 6.04
N ALA A 250 7.40 9.47 6.50
CA ALA A 250 8.62 8.75 6.84
C ALA A 250 9.58 8.68 5.64
N ARG A 251 9.05 8.35 4.46
CA ARG A 251 9.83 8.32 3.22
C ARG A 251 10.35 9.71 2.81
N PHE A 252 9.54 10.75 2.98
CA PHE A 252 9.97 12.11 2.64
C PHE A 252 11.15 12.57 3.54
N TYR A 253 11.05 12.33 4.84
CA TYR A 253 12.07 12.71 5.83
C TYR A 253 13.21 11.68 5.97
N GLY A 254 13.05 10.48 5.40
CA GLY A 254 14.04 9.41 5.37
C GLY A 254 14.21 8.71 6.71
N PHE A 255 13.11 8.37 7.37
CA PHE A 255 13.10 7.63 8.64
C PHE A 255 12.29 6.32 8.60
N GLU A 256 11.93 5.81 7.41
CA GLU A 256 11.19 4.54 7.29
C GLU A 256 11.91 3.32 7.92
N GLN A 257 13.25 3.37 7.99
CA GLN A 257 14.11 2.34 8.58
C GLN A 257 14.07 2.30 10.11
N ILE A 258 13.59 3.36 10.76
CA ILE A 258 13.40 3.41 12.22
C ILE A 258 11.91 3.41 12.60
N ALA A 259 11.04 2.95 11.69
CA ALA A 259 9.61 2.90 11.93
C ALA A 259 9.26 1.94 13.08
N ASN A 260 8.78 2.54 14.17
CA ASN A 260 8.37 1.93 15.44
C ASN A 260 7.51 2.91 16.27
N SER A 261 6.92 2.49 17.40
CA SER A 261 6.04 3.33 18.24
C SER A 261 6.62 4.71 18.53
N GLY A 262 7.93 4.80 18.77
CA GLY A 262 8.63 6.06 19.02
C GLY A 262 8.54 7.02 17.84
N SER A 263 8.93 6.58 16.64
CA SER A 263 8.81 7.39 15.43
C SER A 263 7.36 7.75 15.05
N PHE A 264 6.38 6.91 15.37
CA PHE A 264 4.96 7.22 15.13
C PHE A 264 4.45 8.36 16.01
N SER A 265 5.02 8.52 17.21
CA SER A 265 4.57 9.52 18.19
C SER A 265 4.74 10.97 17.74
N VAL A 266 5.53 11.23 16.68
CA VAL A 266 5.71 12.57 16.10
C VAL A 266 4.55 13.00 15.20
N LEU A 267 3.60 12.09 14.91
CA LEU A 267 2.52 12.28 13.96
C LEU A 267 1.15 12.23 14.67
N GLN A 268 0.32 13.25 14.47
CA GLN A 268 -1.05 13.34 14.97
C GLN A 268 -2.04 13.48 13.84
N LEU A 269 -3.15 12.73 13.87
CA LEU A 269 -4.18 12.74 12.83
C LEU A 269 -5.56 13.00 13.44
N THR A 270 -6.29 13.97 12.89
CA THR A 270 -7.72 14.19 13.16
C THR A 270 -8.52 14.02 11.89
N LYS A 271 -9.72 13.44 11.99
CA LYS A 271 -10.58 13.17 10.83
C LYS A 271 -12.06 13.26 11.19
N PRO A 272 -12.92 13.79 10.29
CA PRO A 272 -14.36 13.78 10.49
C PRO A 272 -14.90 12.36 10.62
N SER A 273 -15.88 12.16 11.50
CA SER A 273 -16.62 10.91 11.55
C SER A 273 -17.38 10.69 10.23
N GLY A 274 -17.31 9.47 9.68
CA GLY A 274 -18.04 9.09 8.47
C GLY A 274 -17.44 9.59 7.15
N CYS A 275 -16.26 10.22 7.17
CA CYS A 275 -15.53 10.48 5.94
C CYS A 275 -14.94 9.19 5.35
N TRP A 276 -14.54 9.22 4.09
CA TRP A 276 -14.06 8.01 3.40
C TRP A 276 -12.74 7.44 3.95
N LEU A 277 -12.04 8.17 4.83
CA LEU A 277 -10.83 7.72 5.53
C LEU A 277 -11.10 6.85 6.77
N VAL A 278 -12.37 6.69 7.15
CA VAL A 278 -12.83 5.94 8.34
C VAL A 278 -13.99 5.01 7.97
N GLY A 279 -13.80 4.27 6.89
CA GLY A 279 -14.69 3.23 6.40
C GLY A 279 -15.03 2.21 7.48
N LYS A 280 -16.32 1.89 7.59
CA LYS A 280 -16.85 0.87 8.49
C LYS A 280 -17.56 -0.21 7.69
N TYR A 281 -17.65 -1.41 8.26
CA TYR A 281 -18.43 -2.50 7.69
C TYR A 281 -19.85 -2.04 7.31
N PRO A 282 -20.36 -2.34 6.10
CA PRO A 282 -19.79 -3.20 5.04
C PRO A 282 -19.10 -2.43 3.88
N ALA A 283 -18.56 -1.23 4.11
CA ALA A 283 -17.98 -0.41 3.03
C ALA A 283 -16.83 -1.10 2.27
N PRO A 284 -16.82 -1.08 0.93
CA PRO A 284 -15.77 -1.69 0.12
C PRO A 284 -14.43 -0.97 0.34
N THR A 285 -13.31 -1.70 0.39
CA THR A 285 -11.99 -1.14 0.68
C THR A 285 -11.03 -1.18 -0.50
N TYR A 286 -11.27 -2.01 -1.53
CA TYR A 286 -10.31 -2.21 -2.62
C TYR A 286 -9.91 -0.90 -3.31
N LYS A 287 -10.90 -0.10 -3.75
CA LYS A 287 -10.64 1.21 -4.39
C LYS A 287 -9.96 2.20 -3.46
N GLY A 288 -10.26 2.18 -2.15
CA GLY A 288 -9.56 3.00 -1.17
C GLY A 288 -8.10 2.62 -1.05
N MET A 289 -7.82 1.33 -0.93
CA MET A 289 -6.47 0.76 -0.80
C MET A 289 -5.58 1.00 -2.02
N THR A 290 -6.17 1.32 -3.18
CA THR A 290 -5.43 1.70 -4.39
C THR A 290 -5.47 3.20 -4.65
N CYS A 291 -6.64 3.73 -4.99
CA CYS A 291 -6.82 5.10 -5.47
C CYS A 291 -6.90 6.10 -4.31
N GLY A 292 -7.51 5.69 -3.19
CA GLY A 292 -7.56 6.49 -1.96
C GLY A 292 -6.17 6.71 -1.37
N VAL A 293 -5.34 5.65 -1.29
CA VAL A 293 -3.94 5.76 -0.87
C VAL A 293 -3.17 6.70 -1.81
N ALA A 294 -3.31 6.54 -3.12
CA ALA A 294 -2.68 7.44 -4.09
C ALA A 294 -3.11 8.92 -3.90
N ALA A 295 -4.38 9.17 -3.55
CA ALA A 295 -4.86 10.52 -3.23
C ALA A 295 -4.23 11.08 -1.94
N ILE A 296 -4.07 10.26 -0.88
CA ILE A 296 -3.37 10.66 0.35
C ILE A 296 -1.92 11.03 0.04
N GLU A 297 -1.19 10.15 -0.67
CA GLU A 297 0.21 10.42 -1.02
C GLU A 297 0.34 11.71 -1.85
N THR A 298 -0.55 11.90 -2.82
CA THR A 298 -0.60 13.11 -3.66
C THR A 298 -0.83 14.37 -2.82
N ALA A 299 -1.78 14.33 -1.87
CA ALA A 299 -2.07 15.46 -1.00
C ALA A 299 -0.87 15.79 -0.10
N LEU A 300 -0.25 14.78 0.51
CA LEU A 300 0.89 15.00 1.40
C LEU A 300 2.11 15.52 0.63
N ASP A 301 2.40 15.01 -0.58
CA ASP A 301 3.45 15.55 -1.45
C ASP A 301 3.19 17.03 -1.78
N MET A 302 1.94 17.41 -2.05
CA MET A 302 1.57 18.81 -2.29
C MET A 302 1.79 19.68 -1.05
N ALA A 303 1.33 19.21 0.11
CA ALA A 303 1.47 19.95 1.35
C ALA A 303 2.95 20.16 1.71
N LEU A 304 3.75 19.09 1.65
CA LEU A 304 5.19 19.14 1.89
C LEU A 304 5.90 20.07 0.89
N SER A 305 5.53 20.02 -0.40
CA SER A 305 6.13 20.91 -1.40
C SER A 305 5.87 22.39 -1.10
N GLN A 306 4.69 22.73 -0.57
CA GLN A 306 4.35 24.11 -0.19
C GLN A 306 5.08 24.57 1.06
N ILE A 307 5.24 23.70 2.07
CA ILE A 307 5.95 24.03 3.31
C ILE A 307 7.47 24.15 3.07
N HIS A 308 8.07 23.20 2.35
CA HIS A 308 9.53 23.08 2.27
C HIS A 308 10.18 24.06 1.29
N GLN A 309 9.45 24.66 0.33
CA GLN A 309 9.84 25.67 -0.70
C GLN A 309 11.13 25.41 -1.52
N LYS A 310 12.25 25.03 -0.89
CA LYS A 310 13.53 24.63 -1.46
C LYS A 310 13.55 23.23 -2.11
N GLY A 311 12.42 22.52 -2.09
CA GLY A 311 12.26 21.17 -2.66
C GLY A 311 11.07 21.04 -3.62
N GLU A 312 10.61 22.16 -4.21
CA GLU A 312 9.46 22.15 -5.12
C GLU A 312 9.64 21.12 -6.23
N ARG A 313 8.74 20.15 -6.31
CA ARG A 313 8.77 19.04 -7.25
C ARG A 313 7.42 18.96 -7.97
N ALA A 314 7.42 18.52 -9.22
CA ALA A 314 6.18 18.20 -9.93
C ALA A 314 5.62 16.85 -9.46
N LEU A 315 4.31 16.63 -9.62
CA LEU A 315 3.68 15.42 -9.09
C LEU A 315 4.09 14.15 -9.83
N ASP A 316 4.22 13.07 -9.05
CA ASP A 316 4.30 11.70 -9.56
C ASP A 316 2.93 11.24 -10.08
N SER A 317 2.92 10.35 -11.07
CA SER A 317 1.72 9.59 -11.40
C SER A 317 1.50 8.46 -10.39
N ARG A 318 0.96 8.80 -9.21
CA ARG A 318 0.78 7.88 -8.07
C ARG A 318 -0.28 6.80 -8.30
N CYS A 319 -1.39 7.12 -8.98
CA CYS A 319 -2.43 6.12 -9.25
C CYS A 319 -1.99 5.22 -10.41
N SER A 320 -1.62 3.99 -10.09
CA SER A 320 -1.23 2.99 -11.10
C SER A 320 -2.46 2.45 -11.82
N LEU A 321 -2.33 2.18 -13.12
CA LEU A 321 -3.38 1.55 -13.91
C LEU A 321 -3.36 0.06 -13.64
N ARG A 322 -4.45 -0.47 -13.08
CA ARG A 322 -4.64 -1.91 -12.85
C ARG A 322 -5.60 -2.48 -13.87
N PHE A 323 -5.22 -3.59 -14.51
CA PHE A 323 -6.00 -4.27 -15.53
C PHE A 323 -5.97 -5.78 -15.26
N ASP A 324 -7.12 -6.36 -14.98
CA ASP A 324 -7.35 -7.77 -14.74
C ASP A 324 -8.03 -8.38 -15.96
N LEU A 325 -7.55 -9.53 -16.40
CA LEU A 325 -8.18 -10.34 -17.44
C LEU A 325 -8.52 -11.69 -16.82
N LYS A 326 -9.80 -12.06 -16.92
CA LYS A 326 -10.35 -13.24 -16.30
C LYS A 326 -10.90 -14.20 -17.34
N ASN A 327 -10.38 -15.43 -17.36
CA ASN A 327 -11.00 -16.57 -18.02
C ASN A 327 -11.14 -17.76 -17.04
N ASP A 328 -11.78 -18.84 -17.48
CA ASP A 328 -12.10 -20.01 -16.65
C ASP A 328 -10.87 -20.73 -16.06
N SER A 329 -9.66 -20.43 -16.53
CA SER A 329 -8.42 -21.13 -16.15
C SER A 329 -7.34 -20.23 -15.56
N LYS A 330 -7.44 -18.90 -15.72
CA LYS A 330 -6.38 -17.94 -15.39
C LYS A 330 -6.98 -16.60 -14.95
N ASN A 331 -6.43 -16.05 -13.87
CA ASN A 331 -6.63 -14.66 -13.45
C ASN A 331 -5.26 -14.08 -13.09
N LYS A 332 -4.95 -12.92 -13.68
CA LYS A 332 -3.75 -12.15 -13.37
C LYS A 332 -4.06 -10.67 -13.49
N VAL A 333 -3.42 -9.88 -12.63
CA VAL A 333 -3.54 -8.42 -12.67
C VAL A 333 -2.26 -7.82 -13.23
N LEU A 334 -2.41 -7.04 -14.28
CA LEU A 334 -1.39 -6.14 -14.79
C LEU A 334 -1.46 -4.83 -14.02
N THR A 335 -0.33 -4.39 -13.49
CA THR A 335 -0.19 -3.06 -12.87
C THR A 335 0.84 -2.27 -13.65
N LEU A 336 0.41 -1.19 -14.30
CA LEU A 336 1.31 -0.26 -14.97
C LEU A 336 1.51 0.95 -14.07
N HIS A 337 2.71 1.07 -13.53
CA HIS A 337 3.14 2.24 -12.77
C HIS A 337 3.38 3.43 -13.69
N GLY A 338 3.24 4.64 -13.12
CA GLY A 338 3.46 5.88 -13.85
C GLY A 338 4.87 6.43 -13.69
N GLY A 339 5.18 7.44 -14.49
CA GLY A 339 6.44 8.18 -14.38
C GLY A 339 6.48 9.12 -13.17
N SER A 340 7.69 9.47 -12.73
CA SER A 340 7.89 10.37 -11.59
C SER A 340 7.96 11.83 -12.02
N GLY A 341 7.53 12.76 -11.19
CA GLY A 341 7.57 14.18 -11.47
C GLY A 341 8.98 14.77 -11.35
N ALA A 342 9.25 15.75 -12.21
CA ALA A 342 10.52 16.47 -12.30
C ALA A 342 10.79 17.37 -11.09
N THR A 343 12.05 17.70 -10.87
CA THR A 343 12.51 18.64 -9.84
C THR A 343 13.06 19.91 -10.50
N PRO A 344 13.49 20.93 -9.74
CA PRO A 344 14.11 22.12 -10.30
C PRO A 344 15.47 21.84 -10.93
N SER A 345 16.12 20.74 -10.53
CA SER A 345 17.45 20.34 -10.99
C SER A 345 17.45 19.19 -11.98
N GLU A 346 16.45 18.31 -11.97
CA GLU A 346 16.47 17.05 -12.72
C GLU A 346 15.13 16.70 -13.35
N ALA A 347 15.18 16.00 -14.48
CA ALA A 347 14.02 15.40 -15.12
C ALA A 347 13.44 14.27 -14.26
N GLY A 348 12.14 14.02 -14.41
CA GLY A 348 11.48 12.90 -13.75
C GLY A 348 11.96 11.55 -14.29
N ALA A 349 12.03 10.55 -13.43
CA ALA A 349 12.37 9.19 -13.80
C ALA A 349 11.21 8.54 -14.55
N SER A 350 11.51 7.98 -15.73
CA SER A 350 10.50 7.23 -16.51
C SER A 350 10.14 5.93 -15.81
N ALA A 351 8.89 5.50 -15.98
CA ALA A 351 8.39 4.25 -15.43
C ALA A 351 9.20 3.05 -15.93
N HIS A 352 9.49 2.09 -15.05
CA HIS A 352 10.33 0.95 -15.41
C HIS A 352 9.57 -0.09 -16.26
N THR A 353 10.11 -0.43 -17.43
CA THR A 353 9.58 -1.48 -18.33
C THR A 353 10.00 -2.90 -17.94
N LYS A 354 11.05 -3.05 -17.12
CA LYS A 354 11.69 -4.35 -16.80
C LYS A 354 10.78 -5.35 -16.05
N ALA A 355 9.60 -4.92 -15.61
CA ALA A 355 8.67 -5.76 -14.88
C ALA A 355 7.89 -6.77 -15.76
N PHE A 356 8.01 -6.71 -17.09
CA PHE A 356 7.16 -7.48 -18.00
C PHE A 356 7.98 -8.44 -18.89
N SER A 357 7.75 -9.76 -18.76
CA SER A 357 8.15 -10.75 -19.76
C SER A 357 7.00 -10.99 -20.72
N ILE A 358 7.24 -10.77 -22.02
CA ILE A 358 6.22 -10.99 -23.06
C ILE A 358 5.77 -12.45 -23.06
N GLU A 359 6.70 -13.38 -22.93
CA GLU A 359 6.42 -14.82 -22.91
C GLU A 359 5.58 -15.21 -21.69
N GLN A 360 5.84 -14.62 -20.52
CA GLN A 360 5.02 -14.83 -19.33
C GLN A 360 3.63 -14.23 -19.52
N LEU A 361 3.53 -13.03 -20.12
CA LEU A 361 2.24 -12.39 -20.39
C LEU A 361 1.39 -13.22 -21.36
N GLU A 362 1.93 -13.64 -22.50
CA GLU A 362 1.18 -14.45 -23.48
C GLU A 362 0.89 -15.87 -22.97
N ARG A 363 1.66 -16.35 -21.97
CA ARG A 363 1.34 -17.60 -21.26
C ARG A 363 0.20 -17.41 -20.28
N ASP A 364 0.20 -16.31 -19.52
CA ASP A 364 -0.73 -16.10 -18.42
C ASP A 364 -2.06 -15.48 -18.86
N PHE A 365 -2.06 -14.78 -19.99
CA PHE A 365 -3.20 -14.06 -20.55
C PHE A 365 -3.52 -14.55 -21.96
N PRO A 366 -4.80 -14.61 -22.38
CA PRO A 366 -5.19 -14.96 -23.74
C PRO A 366 -4.96 -13.79 -24.71
N VAL A 367 -3.72 -13.31 -24.79
CA VAL A 367 -3.35 -12.12 -25.54
C VAL A 367 -2.10 -12.36 -26.38
N LYS A 368 -1.94 -11.57 -27.43
CA LYS A 368 -0.69 -11.42 -28.16
C LYS A 368 -0.17 -10.01 -27.97
N VAL A 369 0.99 -9.86 -27.36
CA VAL A 369 1.59 -8.55 -27.09
C VAL A 369 2.11 -7.97 -28.40
N GLN A 370 1.64 -6.78 -28.74
CA GLN A 370 2.10 -6.02 -29.91
C GLN A 370 3.18 -5.01 -29.56
N ARG A 371 3.10 -4.41 -28.35
CA ARG A 371 4.05 -3.39 -27.90
C ARG A 371 4.10 -3.29 -26.39
N ILE A 372 5.31 -3.17 -25.83
CA ILE A 372 5.56 -2.66 -24.48
C ILE A 372 6.67 -1.62 -24.61
N ASP A 373 6.40 -0.38 -24.23
CA ASP A 373 7.33 0.73 -24.41
C ASP A 373 7.02 1.86 -23.41
N HIS A 374 7.88 2.88 -23.36
CA HIS A 374 7.52 4.15 -22.74
C HIS A 374 6.55 4.93 -23.65
N ARG A 375 5.58 5.64 -23.07
CA ARG A 375 4.70 6.57 -23.81
C ARG A 375 5.55 7.56 -24.60
N GLN A 376 5.17 7.89 -25.84
CA GLN A 376 5.97 8.80 -26.68
C GLN A 376 6.03 10.22 -26.13
N SER A 377 4.99 10.67 -25.43
CA SER A 377 5.01 11.92 -24.68
C SER A 377 6.12 11.91 -23.64
N THR A 378 6.86 13.00 -23.52
CA THR A 378 7.95 13.18 -22.55
C THR A 378 7.43 13.47 -21.13
N GLY A 379 6.22 13.03 -20.80
CA GLY A 379 5.51 13.44 -19.59
C GLY A 379 5.17 14.93 -19.57
N GLY A 380 5.06 15.48 -18.36
CA GLY A 380 4.78 16.89 -18.18
C GLY A 380 5.91 17.75 -18.72
N LYS A 381 5.54 18.85 -19.36
CA LYS A 381 6.42 19.79 -20.05
C LYS A 381 7.10 20.78 -19.10
N GLY A 382 8.29 21.25 -19.46
CA GLY A 382 9.04 22.25 -18.73
C GLY A 382 10.53 22.16 -19.01
N LYS A 383 11.33 23.06 -18.40
CA LYS A 383 12.79 23.00 -18.44
C LYS A 383 13.31 21.61 -18.10
N ASN A 384 12.74 21.00 -17.06
CA ASN A 384 12.94 19.61 -16.72
C ASN A 384 11.63 18.85 -17.01
N PRO A 385 11.62 17.90 -17.97
CA PRO A 385 10.42 17.14 -18.28
C PRO A 385 10.13 16.09 -17.21
N GLY A 386 8.86 15.73 -17.07
CA GLY A 386 8.44 14.63 -16.22
C GLY A 386 8.84 13.26 -16.77
N GLY A 387 8.79 12.25 -15.91
CA GLY A 387 9.07 10.87 -16.29
C GLY A 387 7.98 10.33 -17.22
N ARG A 388 8.39 9.60 -18.26
CA ARG A 388 7.46 8.97 -19.21
C ARG A 388 6.70 7.84 -18.53
N GLY A 389 5.41 7.72 -18.84
CA GLY A 389 4.60 6.55 -18.47
C GLY A 389 4.89 5.36 -19.39
N LEU A 390 4.12 4.29 -19.25
CA LEU A 390 4.20 3.08 -20.06
C LEU A 390 3.03 3.01 -21.04
N ILE A 391 3.28 2.37 -22.19
CA ILE A 391 2.26 1.93 -23.14
C ILE A 391 2.40 0.43 -23.34
N MET A 392 1.30 -0.29 -23.17
CA MET A 392 1.19 -1.72 -23.45
C MET A 392 0.03 -1.94 -24.42
N LYS A 393 0.32 -2.47 -25.61
CA LYS A 393 -0.66 -2.78 -26.66
C LYS A 393 -0.69 -4.28 -26.89
N PHE A 394 -1.87 -4.90 -26.83
CA PHE A 394 -2.04 -6.32 -27.07
C PHE A 394 -3.35 -6.64 -27.78
N GLU A 395 -3.33 -7.70 -28.58
CA GLU A 395 -4.50 -8.26 -29.25
C GLU A 395 -5.11 -9.36 -28.37
N ILE A 396 -6.41 -9.32 -28.16
CA ILE A 396 -7.17 -10.37 -27.46
C ILE A 396 -7.30 -11.59 -28.37
N LYS A 397 -6.93 -12.77 -27.87
CA LYS A 397 -6.96 -14.04 -28.65
C LYS A 397 -8.18 -14.90 -28.38
N GLU A 398 -8.78 -14.76 -27.19
CA GLU A 398 -9.96 -15.50 -26.77
C GLU A 398 -10.95 -14.54 -26.10
N ALA A 399 -12.25 -14.86 -26.12
CA ALA A 399 -13.25 -14.07 -25.42
C ALA A 399 -12.92 -14.05 -23.92
N VAL A 400 -12.85 -12.85 -23.33
CA VAL A 400 -12.35 -12.67 -21.96
C VAL A 400 -13.02 -11.48 -21.30
N GLU A 401 -13.31 -11.59 -20.00
CA GLU A 401 -13.75 -10.45 -19.21
C GLU A 401 -12.53 -9.65 -18.76
N GLY A 402 -12.53 -8.34 -19.00
CA GLY A 402 -11.54 -7.45 -18.41
C GLY A 402 -12.16 -6.53 -17.37
N VAL A 403 -11.44 -6.34 -16.27
CA VAL A 403 -11.79 -5.41 -15.19
C VAL A 403 -10.61 -4.48 -14.99
N TRP A 404 -10.85 -3.17 -14.92
CA TRP A 404 -9.77 -2.21 -14.76
C TRP A 404 -10.14 -1.06 -13.86
N MET A 405 -9.10 -0.43 -13.33
CA MET A 405 -9.23 0.74 -12.47
C MET A 405 -7.97 1.59 -12.52
N THR A 406 -8.20 2.88 -12.68
CA THR A 406 -7.30 3.99 -12.33
C THR A 406 -8.17 5.16 -11.88
N ASP A 407 -7.55 6.16 -11.29
CA ASP A 407 -8.19 7.39 -10.79
C ASP A 407 -7.20 8.57 -10.97
N LEU A 408 -7.55 9.75 -10.48
CA LEU A 408 -6.78 11.00 -10.64
C LEU A 408 -6.49 11.34 -12.10
N THR A 409 -7.46 11.08 -12.99
CA THR A 409 -7.33 11.34 -14.44
C THR A 409 -8.08 12.58 -14.88
N LEU A 410 -9.20 12.91 -14.22
CA LEU A 410 -10.06 14.05 -14.52
C LEU A 410 -9.64 15.27 -13.70
N HIS A 411 -9.50 15.08 -12.38
CA HIS A 411 -9.16 16.14 -11.43
C HIS A 411 -7.70 16.04 -11.01
N ARG A 412 -6.79 16.38 -11.94
CA ARG A 412 -5.35 16.32 -11.69
C ARG A 412 -4.90 17.51 -10.84
N PRO A 413 -4.38 17.28 -9.62
CA PRO A 413 -3.85 18.35 -8.82
C PRO A 413 -2.53 18.85 -9.40
N ARG A 414 -2.15 20.06 -8.98
CA ARG A 414 -0.88 20.68 -9.35
C ARG A 414 -0.24 21.29 -8.12
N ILE A 415 1.05 21.03 -7.92
CA ILE A 415 1.81 21.58 -6.79
C ILE A 415 1.95 23.10 -6.90
N SER A 416 2.35 23.61 -8.05
CA SER A 416 2.52 25.06 -8.25
C SER A 416 2.38 25.50 -9.70
N LYS A 417 2.46 26.82 -9.92
CA LYS A 417 2.46 27.42 -11.27
C LYS A 417 3.70 27.07 -12.09
N ASN A 418 4.80 26.65 -11.45
CA ASN A 418 6.03 26.24 -12.12
C ASN A 418 5.96 24.78 -12.59
N CYS A 419 4.99 24.01 -12.11
CA CYS A 419 4.81 22.63 -12.51
C CYS A 419 3.78 22.52 -13.64
N THR A 420 3.89 21.46 -14.43
CA THR A 420 2.86 21.03 -15.38
C THR A 420 2.40 19.62 -15.04
N HIS A 421 1.22 19.25 -15.55
CA HIS A 421 0.74 17.87 -15.41
C HIS A 421 1.44 16.97 -16.44
N GLY A 422 1.73 15.74 -16.05
CA GLY A 422 1.91 14.66 -17.01
C GLY A 422 0.57 14.21 -17.59
N ASP A 423 0.64 13.30 -18.55
CA ASP A 423 -0.52 12.63 -19.14
C ASP A 423 -1.24 11.80 -18.09
N ALA A 424 -2.57 11.79 -18.18
CA ALA A 424 -3.40 10.91 -17.37
C ALA A 424 -3.27 9.44 -17.83
N GLY A 425 -3.60 8.51 -16.95
CA GLY A 425 -3.83 7.12 -17.32
C GLY A 425 -5.00 7.03 -18.31
N GLU A 426 -4.85 6.17 -19.32
CA GLU A 426 -5.82 6.02 -20.41
C GLU A 426 -5.88 4.57 -20.87
N ILE A 427 -7.08 4.14 -21.29
CA ILE A 427 -7.33 2.81 -21.82
C ILE A 427 -8.07 2.97 -23.13
N LEU A 428 -7.55 2.34 -24.18
CA LEU A 428 -8.11 2.37 -25.53
C LEU A 428 -8.49 0.97 -25.96
N ILE A 429 -9.59 0.85 -26.70
CA ILE A 429 -9.94 -0.35 -27.45
C ILE A 429 -10.06 -0.01 -28.93
N GLU A 430 -9.43 -0.81 -29.78
CA GLU A 430 -9.61 -0.78 -31.23
C GLU A 430 -10.41 -2.01 -31.64
N ARG A 431 -11.57 -1.81 -32.28
CA ARG A 431 -12.47 -2.85 -32.74
C ARG A 431 -12.93 -2.51 -34.15
N GLN A 432 -12.73 -3.44 -35.10
CA GLN A 432 -13.10 -3.26 -36.52
C GLN A 432 -12.53 -1.96 -37.15
N GLY A 433 -11.32 -1.55 -36.73
CA GLY A 433 -10.66 -0.33 -37.20
C GLY A 433 -11.12 0.97 -36.54
N GLU A 434 -12.06 0.91 -35.60
CA GLU A 434 -12.50 2.06 -34.79
C GLU A 434 -11.82 2.03 -33.41
N THR A 435 -11.16 3.13 -33.03
CA THR A 435 -10.54 3.30 -31.71
C THR A 435 -11.45 4.10 -30.78
N LYS A 436 -11.70 3.59 -29.57
CA LYS A 436 -12.49 4.25 -28.52
C LYS A 436 -11.73 4.32 -27.21
N ASN A 437 -11.89 5.45 -26.51
CA ASN A 437 -11.45 5.60 -25.14
C ASN A 437 -12.45 4.89 -24.21
N LEU A 438 -11.92 4.05 -23.32
CA LEU A 438 -12.71 3.44 -22.26
C LEU A 438 -12.71 4.34 -21.01
N PRO A 439 -13.76 4.25 -20.17
CA PRO A 439 -13.74 4.88 -18.85
C PRO A 439 -12.55 4.39 -18.03
N VAL A 440 -12.11 5.17 -17.04
CA VAL A 440 -10.93 4.85 -16.23
C VAL A 440 -11.15 3.77 -15.18
N LEU A 441 -12.41 3.40 -14.96
CA LEU A 441 -12.83 2.24 -14.19
C LEU A 441 -13.97 1.55 -14.95
N GLY A 442 -13.91 0.24 -15.07
CA GLY A 442 -14.95 -0.50 -15.78
C GLY A 442 -14.73 -2.00 -15.84
N THR A 443 -15.78 -2.67 -16.31
CA THR A 443 -15.79 -4.10 -16.62
C THR A 443 -16.44 -4.28 -17.98
N GLN A 444 -15.82 -5.05 -18.87
CA GLN A 444 -16.45 -5.41 -20.14
C GLN A 444 -15.94 -6.73 -20.69
N GLN A 445 -16.71 -7.30 -21.61
CA GLN A 445 -16.30 -8.44 -22.42
C GLN A 445 -15.49 -7.97 -23.64
N PHE A 446 -14.32 -8.56 -23.81
CA PHE A 446 -13.47 -8.38 -24.98
C PHE A 446 -13.60 -9.59 -25.90
N ALA A 447 -13.64 -9.34 -27.21
CA ALA A 447 -13.74 -10.35 -28.24
C ALA A 447 -12.38 -10.64 -28.87
N PRO A 448 -12.15 -11.84 -29.42
CA PRO A 448 -10.97 -12.13 -30.21
C PRO A 448 -10.77 -11.11 -31.34
N GLY A 449 -9.55 -10.61 -31.48
CA GLY A 449 -9.18 -9.58 -32.46
C GLY A 449 -9.32 -8.14 -31.96
N ASP A 450 -9.96 -7.90 -30.81
CA ASP A 450 -9.91 -6.59 -30.15
C ASP A 450 -8.46 -6.25 -29.80
N ILE A 451 -8.06 -5.00 -29.99
CA ILE A 451 -6.75 -4.53 -29.58
C ILE A 451 -6.90 -3.56 -28.42
N VAL A 452 -6.33 -3.90 -27.28
CA VAL A 452 -6.36 -3.09 -26.07
C VAL A 452 -5.03 -2.36 -25.93
N THR A 453 -5.08 -1.06 -25.68
CA THR A 453 -3.90 -0.25 -25.36
C THR A 453 -4.06 0.33 -23.96
N LEU A 454 -3.16 -0.05 -23.06
CA LEU A 454 -3.06 0.47 -21.70
C LEU A 454 -1.96 1.52 -21.66
N CYS A 455 -2.30 2.73 -21.22
CA CYS A 455 -1.37 3.83 -21.05
C CYS A 455 -1.34 4.24 -19.58
N SER A 456 -0.24 4.04 -18.86
CA SER A 456 -0.12 4.60 -17.50
C SER A 456 0.11 6.10 -17.54
N GLY A 457 -0.15 6.78 -16.41
CA GLY A 457 0.14 8.21 -16.31
C GLY A 457 1.64 8.51 -16.37
N SER A 458 1.97 9.75 -16.70
CA SER A 458 3.35 10.27 -16.69
C SER A 458 3.53 11.32 -15.59
N GLY A 459 4.77 11.55 -15.18
CA GLY A 459 5.07 12.54 -14.14
C GLY A 459 4.92 13.96 -14.66
N GLY A 460 4.71 14.91 -13.76
CA GLY A 460 4.67 16.33 -14.08
C GLY A 460 6.05 16.90 -14.45
N GLY A 461 6.06 17.98 -15.24
CA GLY A 461 7.27 18.72 -15.60
C GLY A 461 7.48 19.93 -14.71
N TYR A 462 8.69 20.49 -14.73
CA TYR A 462 9.07 21.65 -13.92
C TYR A 462 9.72 22.76 -14.76
N GLY A 463 9.33 24.00 -14.49
CA GLY A 463 9.86 25.21 -15.12
C GLY A 463 9.19 25.55 -16.45
N LYS A 464 9.48 26.75 -16.98
CA LYS A 464 9.04 27.15 -18.33
C LYS A 464 9.94 26.48 -19.38
N GLU A 465 9.34 26.04 -20.48
CA GLU A 465 10.06 25.59 -21.68
C GLU A 465 10.83 26.72 -22.35
#